data_AF-A0AAW8KBW1-F1
#
_entry.id   AF-A0AAW8KBW1-F1
#
_cell.length_a   1.000
_cell.length_b   1.000
_cell.length_c   1.000
_cell.angle_alpha   90.00
_cell.angle_beta   90.00
_cell.angle_gamma   90.00
#
_symmetry.space_group_name_H-M   'P 1'
#
loop_
_entity.id
_entity.type
_entity.pdbx_description
1 polymer ?
#
loop_
_entity_poly.entity_id
_entity_poly.type
_entity_poly.pdbx_seq_one_letter_code
_entity_poly.pdbx_strand_id
1 'polypeptide(L)' 'MSYQDPDVHTMTGIDVSSYQGKIDWKAVKEDGIEFVMIRCGFRDALTGELFDDPMFEENVEGA' A
#
# COMPACT_ATOMS: atom_id res chain seq x y z
N MET A 1 5.67 15.96 1.75
CA MET A 1 4.81 17.13 1.49
C MET A 1 3.73 17.09 2.57
N SER A 2 3.61 18.10 3.43
CA SER A 2 2.63 18.10 4.52
C SER A 2 1.63 19.24 4.32
N TYR A 3 0.35 18.95 4.53
CA TYR A 3 -0.72 19.94 4.57
C TYR A 3 -0.96 20.31 6.04
N GLN A 4 -1.07 21.59 6.34
CA GLN A 4 -0.98 22.12 7.72
C GLN A 4 -2.15 23.06 8.06
N ASP A 5 -3.33 22.80 7.49
CA ASP A 5 -4.54 23.51 7.89
C ASP A 5 -5.00 22.96 9.26
N PRO A 6 -5.13 23.82 10.29
CA PRO A 6 -5.50 23.38 11.64
C PRO A 6 -6.91 22.78 11.72
N ASP A 7 -7.78 23.06 10.76
CA ASP A 7 -9.15 22.52 10.71
C ASP A 7 -9.24 21.19 9.94
N VAL A 8 -8.12 20.68 9.41
CA VAL A 8 -8.07 19.44 8.62
C VAL A 8 -7.15 18.42 9.27
N HIS A 9 -7.71 17.26 9.61
CA HIS A 9 -6.91 16.09 9.97
C HIS A 9 -6.34 15.44 8.70
N THR A 10 -5.02 15.25 8.68
CA THR A 10 -4.32 14.59 7.57
C THR A 10 -3.69 13.30 8.07
N MET A 11 -3.65 12.29 7.22
CA MET A 11 -2.94 11.04 7.47
C MET A 11 -1.97 10.78 6.32
N THR A 12 -0.76 10.32 6.64
CA THR A 12 0.23 9.90 5.66
C THR A 12 0.03 8.43 5.33
N GLY A 13 -0.11 8.09 4.06
CA GLY A 13 -0.23 6.71 3.62
C GLY A 13 0.60 6.39 2.38
N ILE A 14 0.77 5.11 2.14
CA ILE A 14 1.46 4.56 0.95
C ILE A 14 0.54 3.57 0.22
N ASP A 15 0.77 3.40 -1.07
CA ASP A 15 0.18 2.31 -1.85
C ASP A 15 1.25 1.25 -2.19
N VAL A 16 0.90 -0.02 -2.04
CA VAL A 16 1.83 -1.14 -2.23
C VAL A 16 1.19 -2.28 -3.03
N SER A 17 2.05 -3.08 -3.63
CA SER A 17 1.73 -4.21 -4.49
C SER A 17 2.90 -5.19 -4.52
N SER A 18 2.83 -6.21 -5.35
CA SER A 18 3.95 -7.11 -5.62
C SER A 18 5.24 -6.42 -6.09
N TYR A 19 5.16 -5.19 -6.63
CA TYR A 19 6.34 -4.47 -7.12
C TYR A 19 7.30 -4.00 -6.02
N GLN A 20 6.84 -3.90 -4.77
CA GLN A 20 7.68 -3.55 -3.63
C GLN A 20 8.45 -4.76 -3.06
N GLY A 21 8.07 -5.98 -3.44
CA GLY A 21 8.61 -7.20 -2.83
C GLY A 21 8.22 -7.33 -1.36
N LYS A 22 9.08 -7.98 -0.56
CA LYS A 22 8.85 -8.15 0.88
C LYS A 22 9.06 -6.82 1.62
N ILE A 23 8.07 -6.42 2.42
CA ILE A 23 8.06 -5.15 3.15
C ILE A 23 8.41 -5.39 4.62
N ASP A 24 9.28 -4.53 5.18
CA ASP A 24 9.47 -4.44 6.63
C ASP A 24 8.40 -3.51 7.23
N TRP A 25 7.28 -4.10 7.63
CA TRP A 25 6.13 -3.38 8.18
C TRP A 25 6.44 -2.63 9.48
N LYS A 26 7.42 -3.11 10.25
CA LYS A 26 7.87 -2.42 11.46
C LYS A 26 8.57 -1.11 11.09
N ALA A 27 9.48 -1.14 10.11
CA ALA A 27 10.13 0.06 9.62
C ALA A 27 9.13 1.06 9.02
N VAL A 28 8.13 0.58 8.26
CA VAL A 28 7.05 1.41 7.71
C VAL A 28 6.29 2.14 8.84
N LYS A 29 5.99 1.44 9.94
CA LYS A 29 5.32 2.05 11.09
C LYS A 29 6.20 3.07 11.80
N GLU A 30 7.49 2.77 11.96
CA GLU A 30 8.48 3.65 12.58
C GLU A 30 8.71 4.94 11.76
N ASP A 31 8.55 4.88 10.43
CA ASP A 31 8.59 6.02 9.51
C ASP A 31 7.33 6.91 9.55
N GLY A 32 6.36 6.60 10.41
CA GLY A 32 5.18 7.42 10.63
C GLY A 32 4.08 7.26 9.59
N ILE A 33 4.07 6.14 8.85
CA ILE A 33 2.95 5.81 7.95
C ILE A 33 1.73 5.39 8.78
N GLU A 34 0.58 5.96 8.44
CA GLU A 34 -0.67 5.85 9.20
C GLU A 34 -1.67 4.89 8.57
N PHE A 35 -1.64 4.76 7.24
CA PHE A 35 -2.45 3.77 6.52
C PHE A 35 -1.74 3.28 5.26
N VAL A 36 -2.17 2.11 4.76
CA VAL A 36 -1.70 1.57 3.49
C VAL A 36 -2.85 1.16 2.59
N MET A 37 -2.69 1.37 1.29
CA MET A 37 -3.55 0.83 0.25
C MET A 37 -2.85 -0.34 -0.42
N ILE A 38 -3.42 -1.55 -0.31
CA ILE A 38 -2.81 -2.76 -0.85
C ILE A 38 -3.57 -3.17 -2.12
N ARG A 39 -2.85 -3.31 -3.23
CA ARG A 39 -3.44 -3.80 -4.48
C ARG A 39 -3.90 -5.25 -4.30
N CYS A 40 -5.20 -5.50 -4.49
CA CYS A 40 -5.77 -6.86 -4.45
C CYS A 40 -5.54 -7.65 -5.74
N GLY A 41 -5.52 -6.98 -6.88
CA GLY A 41 -5.35 -7.59 -8.18
C GLY A 41 -5.27 -6.55 -9.30
N PHE A 42 -5.06 -7.01 -10.52
CA PHE A 42 -4.93 -6.17 -11.70
C PHE A 42 -5.45 -6.86 -12.95
N ARG A 43 -5.71 -6.06 -13.99
CA ARG A 43 -6.01 -6.55 -15.33
C ARG A 43 -4.75 -6.48 -16.17
N ASP A 44 -4.37 -7.58 -16.82
CA ASP A 44 -3.26 -7.56 -17.76
C ASP A 44 -3.58 -6.68 -18.97
N ALA A 45 -2.64 -5.82 -19.34
CA ALA A 45 -2.85 -4.84 -20.39
C ALA A 45 -2.89 -5.45 -21.80
N LEU A 46 -2.28 -6.63 -21.99
CA LEU A 46 -2.20 -7.31 -23.28
C LEU A 46 -3.33 -8.33 -23.44
N THR A 47 -3.55 -9.21 -22.46
CA THR A 47 -4.54 -10.28 -22.53
C THR A 47 -5.91 -9.86 -22.02
N GLY A 48 -5.98 -8.81 -21.19
CA GLY A 48 -7.22 -8.35 -20.56
C GLY A 48 -7.70 -9.26 -19.42
N GLU A 49 -6.94 -10.29 -19.07
CA GLU A 49 -7.25 -11.22 -17.98
C GLU A 49 -7.08 -10.56 -16.62
N LEU A 50 -7.81 -11.05 -15.62
CA LEU A 50 -7.71 -10.60 -14.24
C LEU A 50 -6.78 -11.52 -13.46
N PHE A 51 -5.88 -10.93 -12.69
CA PHE A 51 -4.93 -11.63 -11.82
C PHE A 51 -4.99 -11.05 -10.42
N ASP A 52 -4.86 -11.90 -9.41
CA ASP A 52 -4.61 -11.47 -8.04
C ASP A 52 -3.17 -10.95 -7.91
N ASP A 53 -2.95 -9.97 -7.04
CA ASP A 53 -1.60 -9.52 -6.73
C ASP A 53 -0.91 -10.58 -5.85
N PRO A 54 0.25 -11.13 -6.26
CA PRO A 54 0.90 -12.22 -5.54
C PRO A 54 1.29 -11.90 -4.08
N MET A 55 1.40 -10.61 -3.73
CA MET A 55 1.76 -10.18 -2.38
C MET A 55 0.54 -9.69 -1.58
N PHE A 56 -0.69 -9.78 -2.11
CA PHE A 56 -1.86 -9.23 -1.44
C PHE A 56 -2.06 -9.80 -0.03
N GLU A 57 -2.09 -11.12 0.11
CA GLU A 57 -2.31 -11.78 1.40
C GLU A 57 -1.19 -11.48 2.40
N GLU A 58 0.08 -11.62 2.00
CA GLU A 58 1.23 -11.31 2.86
C GLU A 58 1.22 -9.84 3.32
N ASN A 59 0.88 -8.91 2.42
CA ASN A 59 0.81 -7.49 2.76
C ASN A 59 -0.36 -7.18 3.69
N VAL A 60 -1.51 -7.83 3.52
CA VAL A 60 -2.69 -7.65 4.39
C VAL A 60 -2.44 -8.22 5.78
N GLU A 61 -1.72 -9.34 5.89
CA GLU A 61 -1.38 -9.94 7.18
C GLU A 61 -0.27 -9.19 7.93
N GLY A 62 0.66 -8.59 7.20
CA GLY A 62 1.83 -7.94 7.79
C GLY A 62 1.62 -6.47 8.21
N ALA A 63 0.71 -5.76 7.55
CA ALA A 63 0.40 -4.35 7.81
C ALA A 63 -0.50 -4.14 9.04
#